data_AF-A0A2J1DTL7-F1
#
_entry.id   AF-A0A2J1DTL7-F1
#
_cell.length_a   1.000
_cell.length_b   1.000
_cell.length_c   1.000
_cell.angle_alpha   90.00
_cell.angle_beta   90.00
_cell.angle_gamma   90.00
#
_symmetry.space_group_name_H-M   'P 1'
#
loop_
_entity.id
_entity.type
_entity.pdbx_description
1 polymer ?
#
loop_
_entity_poly.entity_id
_entity_poly.type
_entity_poly.pdbx_seq_one_letter_code
_entity_poly.pdbx_strand_id
1 'polypeptide(L)'
;DYDAAGVVGRYMYDLETPAEALILYDYCEKEFPGWDKGWGGSGDVRTTALDNACKFMMMGMWPGDMYQGGKRINVRNAIIAAGGTGSYSSFLGPQCFSIRPQDVGASRWQGTPEENYKTVRNAFRFLGAQDVGCAEIDSDTVKFFHKAKGGASGMFAGQGDAGGKQVAFKDIDVPYETGDEYAIPNKCKYIITFTARQSFEGTRRQAGITEGFAVWYSYARYIKMMCHMQEFIRGLGYDCLNMSGLCFSNPLSAITGLGEHGRMSSPTIHPKNGTTNRANGWAFLTDMPIAPTKPIDFGAYKFCETCGICADSCPFGIIQKGPSTWENPDAAGNGLAQGQFRGWRTDNVKCPHCPTCQGTCPFNSTSESFIHDMVKATTTNLPMFNGFFANMERFMEYGRKPQWEFWDIEQPTYGFDTTA
;
A
#
# COMPACT_ATOMS: atom_id res chain seq x y z
N ASP A 1 7.74 7.46 -26.84
CA ASP A 1 8.30 8.81 -26.74
C ASP A 1 7.17 9.75 -26.30
N TYR A 2 7.29 10.34 -25.11
CA TYR A 2 6.25 11.19 -24.50
C TYR A 2 6.16 12.55 -25.18
N ASP A 3 7.30 13.16 -25.46
CA ASP A 3 7.34 14.48 -26.08
C ASP A 3 6.78 14.41 -27.51
N ALA A 4 7.15 13.36 -28.25
CA ALA A 4 6.59 13.13 -29.59
C ALA A 4 5.07 12.87 -29.56
N ALA A 5 4.54 12.33 -28.46
CA ALA A 5 3.11 12.13 -28.26
C ALA A 5 2.39 13.37 -27.71
N GLY A 6 3.10 14.47 -27.44
CA GLY A 6 2.53 15.69 -26.87
C GLY A 6 2.15 15.58 -25.39
N VAL A 7 2.65 14.57 -24.68
CA VAL A 7 2.43 14.43 -23.24
C VAL A 7 3.35 15.39 -22.51
N VAL A 8 2.75 16.24 -21.67
CA VAL A 8 3.49 17.18 -20.82
C VAL A 8 3.78 16.53 -19.48
N GLY A 9 4.99 16.69 -18.96
CA GLY A 9 5.42 16.02 -17.73
C GLY A 9 6.01 14.64 -18.00
N ARG A 10 7.04 14.29 -17.22
CA ARG A 10 7.68 12.98 -17.20
C ARG A 10 7.90 12.59 -15.75
N TYR A 11 7.76 11.32 -15.44
CA TYR A 11 8.09 10.75 -14.15
C TYR A 11 9.35 9.91 -14.24
N MET A 12 10.01 9.72 -13.10
CA MET A 12 11.23 8.90 -13.01
C MET A 12 10.95 7.41 -13.27
N TYR A 13 9.67 7.00 -13.24
CA TYR A 13 9.22 5.61 -13.31
C TYR A 13 7.93 5.45 -14.13
N ASP A 14 7.70 6.28 -15.16
CA ASP A 14 6.51 6.27 -16.03
C ASP A 14 5.85 4.87 -16.08
N LEU A 15 4.74 4.70 -15.33
CA LEU A 15 4.05 3.40 -15.19
C LEU A 15 3.04 3.18 -16.31
N GLU A 16 2.61 4.28 -16.87
CA GLU A 16 1.81 4.41 -18.06
C GLU A 16 2.69 4.41 -19.32
N THR A 17 2.04 4.27 -20.46
CA THR A 17 2.56 4.61 -21.78
C THR A 17 2.10 6.02 -22.17
N PRO A 18 2.69 6.65 -23.20
CA PRO A 18 2.23 7.96 -23.67
C PRO A 18 0.74 7.98 -24.05
N ALA A 19 0.22 6.88 -24.61
CA ALA A 19 -1.20 6.77 -24.98
C ALA A 19 -2.10 6.72 -23.74
N GLU A 20 -1.69 5.97 -22.70
CA GLU A 20 -2.42 5.91 -21.43
C GLU A 20 -2.41 7.26 -20.72
N ALA A 21 -1.33 8.02 -20.82
CA ALA A 21 -1.27 9.37 -20.26
C ALA A 21 -2.29 10.32 -20.89
N LEU A 22 -2.44 10.28 -22.21
CA LEU A 22 -3.43 11.11 -22.91
C LEU A 22 -4.87 10.73 -22.55
N ILE A 23 -5.16 9.44 -22.32
CA ILE A 23 -6.47 9.00 -21.82
C ILE A 23 -6.78 9.62 -20.46
N LEU A 24 -5.77 9.69 -19.58
CA LEU A 24 -5.94 10.28 -18.25
C LEU A 24 -6.12 11.79 -18.30
N TYR A 25 -5.45 12.47 -19.22
CA TYR A 25 -5.65 13.91 -19.43
C TYR A 25 -7.07 14.19 -19.91
N ASP A 26 -7.53 13.48 -20.94
CA ASP A 26 -8.90 13.61 -21.43
C ASP A 26 -9.92 13.30 -20.32
N TYR A 27 -9.67 12.28 -19.50
CA TYR A 27 -10.52 11.97 -18.34
C TYR A 27 -10.54 13.11 -17.31
N CYS A 28 -9.38 13.66 -16.94
CA CYS A 28 -9.29 14.75 -15.96
C CYS A 28 -9.90 16.06 -16.49
N GLU A 29 -9.73 16.39 -17.76
CA GLU A 29 -10.31 17.59 -18.38
C GLU A 29 -11.85 17.50 -18.45
N LYS A 30 -12.39 16.29 -18.65
CA LYS A 30 -13.84 16.03 -18.61
C LYS A 30 -14.39 16.07 -17.19
N GLU A 31 -13.70 15.45 -16.25
CA GLU A 31 -14.13 15.39 -14.84
C GLU A 31 -14.01 16.76 -14.17
N PHE A 32 -12.97 17.52 -14.47
CA PHE A 32 -12.68 18.83 -13.88
C PHE A 32 -12.47 19.88 -14.97
N PRO A 33 -13.55 20.52 -15.46
CA PRO A 33 -13.43 21.61 -16.42
C PRO A 33 -12.50 22.72 -15.88
N GLY A 34 -11.45 23.05 -16.64
CA GLY A 34 -10.42 24.00 -16.20
C GLY A 34 -9.22 23.36 -15.49
N TRP A 35 -9.12 22.03 -15.49
CA TRP A 35 -7.95 21.30 -15.01
C TRP A 35 -6.65 21.81 -15.67
N ASP A 36 -5.76 22.40 -14.87
CA ASP A 36 -4.40 22.71 -15.29
C ASP A 36 -3.52 21.47 -15.13
N LYS A 37 -3.10 20.87 -16.24
CA LYS A 37 -2.14 19.75 -16.25
C LYS A 37 -0.75 20.16 -15.73
N GLY A 38 -0.44 21.46 -15.80
CA GLY A 38 0.86 22.03 -15.46
C GLY A 38 2.01 21.43 -16.28
N TRP A 39 3.24 21.68 -15.83
CA TRP A 39 4.44 21.16 -16.50
C TRP A 39 4.74 19.70 -16.12
N GLY A 40 4.22 19.24 -14.98
CA GLY A 40 4.44 17.90 -14.45
C GLY A 40 3.36 16.88 -14.81
N GLY A 41 2.27 17.30 -15.47
CA GLY A 41 1.19 16.39 -15.87
C GLY A 41 0.20 16.02 -14.77
N SER A 42 0.32 16.61 -13.58
CA SER A 42 -0.46 16.20 -12.39
C SER A 42 -1.08 17.36 -11.63
N GLY A 43 -1.18 18.52 -12.25
CA GLY A 43 -1.73 19.72 -11.64
C GLY A 43 -0.83 20.93 -11.82
N ASP A 44 -1.24 22.02 -11.16
CA ASP A 44 -0.48 23.27 -11.12
C ASP A 44 0.95 23.09 -10.59
N VAL A 45 1.76 24.14 -10.69
CA VAL A 45 3.16 24.13 -10.25
C VAL A 45 3.32 23.74 -8.77
N ARG A 46 2.35 24.09 -7.91
CA ARG A 46 2.36 23.75 -6.47
C ARG A 46 2.16 22.25 -6.27
N THR A 47 1.23 21.66 -7.01
CA THR A 47 0.91 20.23 -6.96
C THR A 47 2.08 19.41 -7.45
N THR A 48 2.67 19.82 -8.57
CA THR A 48 3.87 19.18 -9.12
C THR A 48 5.06 19.29 -8.14
N ALA A 49 5.26 20.44 -7.52
CA ALA A 49 6.33 20.64 -6.54
C ALA A 49 6.15 19.77 -5.30
N LEU A 50 4.94 19.69 -4.75
CA LEU A 50 4.64 18.84 -3.60
C LEU A 50 4.80 17.36 -3.95
N ASP A 51 4.31 16.93 -5.11
CA ASP A 51 4.47 15.56 -5.62
C ASP A 51 5.95 15.15 -5.69
N ASN A 52 6.80 16.00 -6.27
CA ASN A 52 8.24 15.76 -6.34
C ASN A 52 8.92 15.75 -4.97
N ALA A 53 8.49 16.61 -4.04
CA ALA A 53 9.01 16.61 -2.67
C ALA A 53 8.66 15.31 -1.94
N CYS A 54 7.44 14.80 -2.10
CA CYS A 54 6.94 13.58 -1.47
C CYS A 54 7.62 12.30 -1.99
N LYS A 55 8.31 12.35 -3.13
CA LYS A 55 9.09 11.23 -3.67
C LYS A 55 10.46 11.04 -3.02
N PHE A 56 10.93 12.02 -2.27
CA PHE A 56 12.22 11.90 -1.59
C PHE A 56 12.21 10.66 -0.69
N MET A 57 13.08 9.70 -1.00
CA MET A 57 13.18 8.41 -0.31
C MET A 57 11.90 7.56 -0.31
N MET A 58 11.01 7.75 -1.28
CA MET A 58 9.85 6.88 -1.49
C MET A 58 10.29 5.42 -1.64
N MET A 59 9.46 4.49 -1.16
CA MET A 59 9.78 3.04 -1.18
C MET A 59 11.12 2.70 -0.51
N GLY A 60 11.64 3.59 0.33
CA GLY A 60 12.93 3.44 0.98
C GLY A 60 14.14 3.60 0.08
N MET A 61 13.99 4.10 -1.14
CA MET A 61 15.09 4.16 -2.10
C MET A 61 16.12 5.22 -1.71
N TRP A 62 17.40 4.90 -1.86
CA TRP A 62 18.45 5.91 -1.75
C TRP A 62 18.35 6.92 -2.89
N PRO A 63 18.64 8.22 -2.66
CA PRO A 63 18.60 9.22 -3.72
C PRO A 63 19.57 8.90 -4.87
N GLY A 64 19.09 8.95 -6.11
CA GLY A 64 19.92 8.75 -7.31
C GLY A 64 20.72 9.98 -7.72
N ASP A 65 20.31 11.18 -7.31
CA ASP A 65 21.06 12.42 -7.48
C ASP A 65 20.76 13.33 -6.30
N MET A 66 21.76 13.57 -5.46
CA MET A 66 21.66 14.43 -4.29
C MET A 66 22.80 15.42 -4.27
N TYR A 67 22.48 16.70 -4.14
CA TYR A 67 23.49 17.73 -3.95
C TYR A 67 24.05 17.65 -2.52
N GLN A 68 25.34 17.34 -2.39
CA GLN A 68 26.05 17.24 -1.13
C GLN A 68 27.46 17.80 -1.27
N GLY A 69 27.87 18.66 -0.34
CA GLY A 69 29.24 19.17 -0.28
C GLY A 69 29.74 19.86 -1.56
N GLY A 70 28.85 20.55 -2.28
CA GLY A 70 29.21 21.25 -3.53
C GLY A 70 29.07 20.44 -4.81
N LYS A 71 28.68 19.15 -4.74
CA LYS A 71 28.61 18.23 -5.89
C LYS A 71 27.30 17.46 -5.90
N ARG A 72 26.86 17.06 -7.09
CA ARG A 72 25.76 16.09 -7.26
C ARG A 72 26.32 14.69 -7.17
N ILE A 73 25.83 13.90 -6.23
CA ILE A 73 26.29 12.54 -5.94
C ILE A 73 25.12 11.57 -6.15
N ASN A 74 25.38 10.49 -6.87
CA ASN A 74 24.45 9.37 -6.94
C ASN A 74 24.62 8.47 -5.71
N VAL A 75 23.87 8.77 -4.65
CA VAL A 75 23.97 8.08 -3.35
C VAL A 75 23.62 6.60 -3.50
N ARG A 76 22.57 6.28 -4.27
CA ARG A 76 22.16 4.90 -4.54
C ARG A 76 23.31 4.08 -5.15
N ASN A 77 23.91 4.57 -6.23
CA ASN A 77 24.99 3.84 -6.90
C ASN A 77 26.25 3.75 -6.05
N ALA A 78 26.55 4.78 -5.25
CA ALA A 78 27.68 4.74 -4.32
C ALA A 78 27.50 3.64 -3.26
N ILE A 79 26.29 3.50 -2.70
CA ILE A 79 25.97 2.44 -1.73
C ILE A 79 26.01 1.06 -2.39
N ILE A 80 25.44 0.90 -3.57
CA ILE A 80 25.50 -0.36 -4.34
C ILE A 80 26.95 -0.75 -4.65
N ALA A 81 27.79 0.21 -5.07
CA ALA A 81 29.20 -0.03 -5.35
C ALA A 81 30.01 -0.44 -4.10
N ALA A 82 29.56 -0.02 -2.91
CA ALA A 82 30.12 -0.46 -1.62
C ALA A 82 29.57 -1.82 -1.14
N GLY A 83 28.73 -2.50 -1.94
CA GLY A 83 28.11 -3.78 -1.59
C GLY A 83 26.78 -3.67 -0.83
N GLY A 84 26.23 -2.46 -0.69
CA GLY A 84 24.90 -2.24 -0.11
C GLY A 84 23.76 -2.45 -1.11
N THR A 85 22.53 -2.21 -0.66
CA THR A 85 21.32 -2.32 -1.48
C THR A 85 20.84 -0.96 -1.99
N GLY A 86 19.98 -0.96 -3.00
CA GLY A 86 19.39 0.27 -3.55
C GLY A 86 18.36 0.97 -2.64
N SER A 87 18.00 0.34 -1.52
CA SER A 87 17.06 0.84 -0.50
C SER A 87 17.71 0.79 0.87
N TYR A 88 17.33 1.71 1.77
CA TYR A 88 17.77 1.65 3.18
C TYR A 88 17.00 0.64 4.03
N SER A 89 15.88 0.10 3.51
CA SER A 89 15.18 -1.01 4.14
C SER A 89 15.73 -2.33 3.60
N SER A 90 15.87 -3.32 4.48
CA SER A 90 16.43 -4.63 4.14
C SER A 90 15.64 -5.74 4.81
N PHE A 91 15.83 -6.97 4.32
CA PHE A 91 15.22 -8.17 4.89
C PHE A 91 15.52 -8.33 6.39
N LEU A 92 16.79 -8.18 6.77
CA LEU A 92 17.25 -8.31 8.16
C LEU A 92 17.17 -7.03 9.00
N GLY A 93 16.75 -5.91 8.39
CA GLY A 93 16.66 -4.60 9.02
C GLY A 93 18.00 -3.87 9.18
N PRO A 94 17.98 -2.63 9.72
CA PRO A 94 19.19 -1.79 9.83
C PRO A 94 20.26 -2.32 10.78
N GLN A 95 19.86 -2.91 11.91
CA GLN A 95 20.71 -3.43 12.99
C GLN A 95 21.76 -2.42 13.50
N CYS A 96 21.42 -1.14 13.50
CA CYS A 96 22.39 -0.07 13.75
C CYS A 96 22.38 0.48 15.17
N PHE A 97 21.28 0.34 15.92
CA PHE A 97 21.15 0.94 17.26
C PHE A 97 20.69 -0.05 18.33
N SER A 98 19.95 -1.09 17.95
CA SER A 98 19.46 -2.10 18.89
C SER A 98 20.51 -3.15 19.24
N ILE A 99 20.91 -3.14 20.51
CA ILE A 99 21.61 -4.25 21.14
C ILE A 99 20.56 -5.29 21.55
N ARG A 100 20.75 -6.56 21.20
CA ARG A 100 19.83 -7.60 21.70
C ARG A 100 20.08 -7.79 23.19
N PRO A 101 19.05 -7.97 24.02
CA PRO A 101 19.23 -8.27 25.44
C PRO A 101 20.22 -9.43 25.67
N GLN A 102 20.16 -10.46 24.82
CA GLN A 102 21.03 -11.63 24.89
C GLN A 102 22.51 -11.30 24.64
N ASP A 103 22.83 -10.28 23.85
CA ASP A 103 24.21 -9.90 23.52
C ASP A 103 24.94 -9.31 24.75
N VAL A 104 24.18 -8.85 25.75
CA VAL A 104 24.71 -8.28 27.01
C VAL A 104 24.34 -9.13 28.23
N GLY A 105 23.92 -10.39 28.02
CA GLY A 105 23.55 -11.31 29.09
C GLY A 105 22.22 -10.98 29.80
N ALA A 106 21.43 -10.05 29.25
CA ALA A 106 20.08 -9.77 29.73
C ALA A 106 19.05 -10.74 29.13
N SER A 107 17.95 -10.96 29.84
CA SER A 107 16.85 -11.78 29.34
C SER A 107 16.07 -11.04 28.27
N ARG A 108 15.64 -11.75 27.22
CA ARG A 108 14.68 -11.22 26.25
C ARG A 108 13.36 -10.87 26.94
N TRP A 109 12.59 -9.95 26.37
CA TRP A 109 11.23 -9.66 26.82
C TRP A 109 10.40 -10.96 26.87
N GLN A 110 9.59 -11.14 27.92
CA GLN A 110 8.66 -12.26 28.05
C GLN A 110 7.28 -11.70 28.42
N GLY A 111 6.33 -11.81 27.50
CA GLY A 111 4.91 -11.52 27.73
C GLY A 111 4.04 -12.60 27.11
N THR A 112 2.77 -12.67 27.50
CA THR A 112 1.82 -13.56 26.80
C THR A 112 1.63 -13.11 25.34
N PRO A 113 1.14 -13.98 24.43
CA PRO A 113 0.85 -13.57 23.05
C PRO A 113 -0.05 -12.32 22.95
N GLU A 114 -1.00 -12.15 23.88
CA GLU A 114 -1.90 -10.99 23.95
C GLU A 114 -1.19 -9.72 24.43
N GLU A 115 -0.29 -9.84 25.41
CA GLU A 115 0.55 -8.73 25.86
C GLU A 115 1.51 -8.29 24.76
N ASN A 116 2.13 -9.26 24.09
CA ASN A 116 3.03 -9.03 22.96
C ASN A 116 2.29 -8.33 21.80
N TYR A 117 1.06 -8.74 21.49
CA TYR A 117 0.21 -8.03 20.54
C TYR A 117 -0.02 -6.58 20.96
N LYS A 118 -0.38 -6.31 22.22
CA LYS A 118 -0.55 -4.93 22.72
C LYS A 118 0.73 -4.11 22.61
N THR A 119 1.87 -4.68 22.98
CA THR A 119 3.19 -4.04 22.89
C THR A 119 3.52 -3.65 21.46
N VAL A 120 3.42 -4.59 20.53
CA VAL A 120 3.70 -4.37 19.11
C VAL A 120 2.71 -3.37 18.51
N ARG A 121 1.40 -3.54 18.75
CA ARG A 121 0.36 -2.63 18.26
C ARG A 121 0.61 -1.19 18.71
N ASN A 122 0.94 -0.98 19.98
CA ASN A 122 1.19 0.37 20.50
C ASN A 122 2.45 1.01 19.88
N ALA A 123 3.52 0.24 19.68
CA ALA A 123 4.73 0.73 19.02
C ALA A 123 4.44 1.14 17.56
N PHE A 124 3.74 0.30 16.81
CA PHE A 124 3.29 0.61 15.44
C PHE A 124 2.43 1.88 15.39
N ARG A 125 1.44 1.99 16.29
CA ARG A 125 0.55 3.15 16.38
C ARG A 125 1.33 4.43 16.69
N PHE A 126 2.27 4.38 17.63
CA PHE A 126 3.13 5.50 17.98
C PHE A 126 3.99 5.96 16.79
N LEU A 127 4.53 5.01 16.02
CA LEU A 127 5.34 5.31 14.84
C LEU A 127 4.51 5.68 13.59
N GLY A 128 3.18 5.74 13.71
CA GLY A 128 2.28 6.28 12.70
C GLY A 128 1.51 5.25 11.87
N ALA A 129 1.65 3.95 12.12
CA ALA A 129 0.78 2.93 11.51
C ALA A 129 -0.64 3.09 12.04
N GLN A 130 -1.64 2.86 11.19
CA GLN A 130 -3.02 3.08 11.63
C GLN A 130 -3.64 1.87 12.31
N ASP A 131 -3.61 0.71 11.69
CA ASP A 131 -4.07 -0.52 12.32
C ASP A 131 -3.05 -1.64 12.07
N VAL A 132 -3.06 -2.63 12.95
CA VAL A 132 -2.09 -3.73 13.01
C VAL A 132 -2.84 -5.04 13.12
N GLY A 133 -2.52 -5.95 12.21
CA GLY A 133 -3.06 -7.30 12.16
C GLY A 133 -1.95 -8.33 12.41
N CYS A 134 -2.30 -9.48 12.95
CA CYS A 134 -1.36 -10.56 13.21
C CYS A 134 -1.96 -11.90 12.82
N ALA A 135 -1.11 -12.81 12.36
CA ALA A 135 -1.48 -14.20 12.08
C ALA A 135 -0.28 -15.11 12.38
N GLU A 136 -0.50 -16.42 12.32
CA GLU A 136 0.57 -17.41 12.35
C GLU A 136 0.70 -18.05 10.96
N ILE A 137 1.93 -18.39 10.57
CA ILE A 137 2.20 -19.16 9.38
C ILE A 137 1.65 -20.58 9.57
N ASP A 138 0.83 -21.02 8.63
CA ASP A 138 0.34 -22.38 8.48
C ASP A 138 0.50 -22.85 7.02
N SER A 139 -0.08 -24.01 6.69
CA SER A 139 0.00 -24.59 5.34
C SER A 139 -0.67 -23.73 4.26
N ASP A 140 -1.58 -22.85 4.61
CA ASP A 140 -2.29 -21.96 3.70
C ASP A 140 -1.67 -20.57 3.64
N THR A 141 -1.36 -19.96 4.79
CA THR A 141 -0.83 -18.59 4.84
C THR A 141 0.60 -18.49 4.32
N VAL A 142 1.39 -19.57 4.39
CA VAL A 142 2.71 -19.64 3.75
C VAL A 142 2.65 -19.41 2.23
N LYS A 143 1.52 -19.70 1.59
CA LYS A 143 1.32 -19.51 0.14
C LYS A 143 1.25 -18.03 -0.24
N PHE A 144 1.06 -17.12 0.73
CA PHE A 144 1.05 -15.68 0.49
C PHE A 144 2.44 -15.07 0.34
N PHE A 145 3.51 -15.85 0.53
CA PHE A 145 4.89 -15.40 0.32
C PHE A 145 5.41 -15.86 -1.04
N HIS A 146 6.09 -14.96 -1.75
CA HIS A 146 6.54 -15.21 -3.12
C HIS A 146 7.64 -16.28 -3.16
N LYS A 147 7.34 -17.45 -3.75
CA LYS A 147 8.31 -18.57 -3.85
C LYS A 147 9.35 -18.40 -4.96
N ALA A 148 9.11 -17.50 -5.93
CA ALA A 148 9.85 -17.47 -7.19
C ALA A 148 10.87 -16.33 -7.30
N LYS A 149 12.01 -16.66 -7.92
CA LYS A 149 13.00 -15.74 -8.50
C LYS A 149 12.28 -14.71 -9.39
N GLY A 150 12.29 -13.42 -9.00
CA GLY A 150 11.75 -12.33 -9.82
C GLY A 150 10.26 -12.00 -9.65
N GLY A 151 9.57 -12.62 -8.69
CA GLY A 151 8.18 -12.30 -8.36
C GLY A 151 8.05 -11.03 -7.52
N ALA A 152 8.45 -9.87 -8.02
CA ALA A 152 7.95 -8.63 -7.43
C ALA A 152 6.47 -8.50 -7.78
N SER A 153 5.63 -8.20 -6.79
CA SER A 153 4.30 -7.63 -6.99
C SER A 153 4.36 -6.12 -6.72
N GLY A 154 3.87 -5.30 -7.64
CA GLY A 154 3.89 -3.83 -7.58
C GLY A 154 4.86 -3.20 -8.59
N MET A 155 5.09 -1.88 -8.50
CA MET A 155 5.88 -1.04 -9.43
C MET A 155 7.28 -1.56 -9.84
N PHE A 156 7.80 -2.59 -9.16
CA PHE A 156 9.12 -3.16 -9.40
C PHE A 156 9.06 -4.60 -9.96
N ALA A 157 7.86 -5.09 -10.31
CA ALA A 157 7.67 -6.32 -11.07
C ALA A 157 8.40 -6.22 -12.41
N GLY A 158 9.42 -7.04 -12.61
CA GLY A 158 10.23 -7.02 -13.84
C GLY A 158 11.41 -6.04 -13.86
N GLN A 159 11.60 -5.18 -12.84
CA GLN A 159 12.82 -4.36 -12.71
C GLN A 159 13.97 -5.07 -11.97
N GLY A 160 13.87 -6.37 -11.73
CA GLY A 160 14.92 -7.17 -11.07
C GLY A 160 15.05 -6.95 -9.56
N ASP A 161 14.34 -5.98 -8.98
CA ASP A 161 14.54 -5.50 -7.61
C ASP A 161 13.79 -6.31 -6.52
N ALA A 162 13.09 -7.39 -6.86
CA ALA A 162 12.88 -8.52 -5.92
C ALA A 162 14.15 -9.41 -5.81
N GLY A 163 15.31 -8.86 -6.17
CA GLY A 163 16.64 -9.46 -6.09
C GLY A 163 16.86 -10.75 -6.88
N GLY A 164 15.83 -11.29 -7.55
CA GLY A 164 15.88 -12.67 -8.03
C GLY A 164 16.19 -13.65 -6.90
N LYS A 165 15.74 -13.40 -5.67
CA LYS A 165 16.02 -14.28 -4.52
C LYS A 165 14.79 -15.11 -4.17
N GLN A 166 15.00 -16.36 -3.78
CA GLN A 166 13.93 -17.22 -3.30
C GLN A 166 13.64 -16.96 -1.82
N VAL A 167 12.35 -16.88 -1.46
CA VAL A 167 11.94 -16.89 -0.05
C VAL A 167 11.94 -18.34 0.44
N ALA A 168 12.86 -18.68 1.35
CA ALA A 168 13.12 -20.05 1.77
C ALA A 168 12.95 -20.23 3.28
N PHE A 169 11.88 -20.92 3.69
CA PHE A 169 11.68 -21.35 5.07
C PHE A 169 12.52 -22.59 5.38
N LYS A 170 13.32 -22.55 6.44
CA LYS A 170 14.31 -23.58 6.78
C LYS A 170 14.39 -23.83 8.27
N ASP A 171 14.87 -25.02 8.62
CA ASP A 171 15.25 -25.36 9.99
C ASP A 171 16.65 -24.81 10.29
N ILE A 172 16.70 -23.53 10.61
CA ILE A 172 17.91 -22.76 10.93
C ILE A 172 17.61 -21.85 12.12
N ASP A 173 18.63 -21.50 12.90
CA ASP A 173 18.46 -20.66 14.09
C ASP A 173 18.49 -19.15 13.77
N VAL A 174 19.28 -18.75 12.78
CA VAL A 174 19.55 -17.35 12.47
C VAL A 174 19.16 -17.06 11.02
N PRO A 175 18.34 -16.03 10.77
CA PRO A 175 17.97 -15.63 9.41
C PRO A 175 19.19 -15.06 8.67
N TYR A 176 19.28 -15.30 7.36
CA TYR A 176 20.35 -14.77 6.53
C TYR A 176 19.88 -14.47 5.11
N GLU A 177 20.66 -13.68 4.38
CA GLU A 177 20.41 -13.32 2.99
C GLU A 177 21.65 -13.61 2.15
N THR A 178 21.48 -14.22 0.97
CA THR A 178 22.57 -14.46 0.01
C THR A 178 22.22 -13.83 -1.33
N GLY A 179 23.04 -14.05 -2.37
CA GLY A 179 22.68 -13.67 -3.74
C GLY A 179 21.46 -14.42 -4.29
N ASP A 180 21.09 -15.57 -3.71
CA ASP A 180 20.07 -16.47 -4.25
C ASP A 180 18.81 -16.60 -3.38
N GLU A 181 18.87 -16.28 -2.09
CA GLU A 181 17.76 -16.52 -1.17
C GLU A 181 17.66 -15.54 0.00
N TYR A 182 16.43 -15.42 0.50
CA TYR A 182 16.09 -14.93 1.83
C TYR A 182 15.76 -16.16 2.71
N ALA A 183 16.69 -16.54 3.58
CA ALA A 183 16.52 -17.71 4.44
C ALA A 183 15.84 -17.33 5.76
N ILE A 184 14.68 -17.94 5.99
CA ILE A 184 13.78 -17.65 7.11
C ILE A 184 13.76 -18.87 8.05
N PRO A 185 14.14 -18.72 9.33
CA PRO A 185 13.93 -19.73 10.36
C PRO A 185 12.46 -20.16 10.46
N ASN A 186 12.16 -21.45 10.57
CA ASN A 186 10.81 -21.95 10.81
C ASN A 186 10.17 -21.40 12.10
N LYS A 187 11.00 -20.96 13.08
CA LYS A 187 10.53 -20.26 14.29
C LYS A 187 9.96 -18.86 14.01
N CYS A 188 10.33 -18.22 12.89
CA CYS A 188 9.82 -16.91 12.48
C CYS A 188 8.43 -17.05 11.83
N LYS A 189 7.48 -17.60 12.59
CA LYS A 189 6.15 -17.99 12.11
C LYS A 189 5.06 -16.97 12.42
N TYR A 190 5.35 -15.92 13.18
CA TYR A 190 4.35 -14.90 13.49
C TYR A 190 4.40 -13.81 12.43
N ILE A 191 3.26 -13.60 11.77
CA ILE A 191 3.04 -12.56 10.77
C ILE A 191 2.54 -11.31 11.48
N ILE A 192 3.16 -10.17 11.21
CA ILE A 192 2.65 -8.85 11.61
C ILE A 192 2.40 -8.03 10.36
N THR A 193 1.16 -7.60 10.17
CA THR A 193 0.75 -6.69 9.09
C THR A 193 0.33 -5.35 9.66
N PHE A 194 0.37 -4.31 8.82
CA PHE A 194 -0.11 -2.99 9.19
C PHE A 194 -0.73 -2.26 8.01
N THR A 195 -1.43 -1.16 8.28
CA THR A 195 -1.95 -0.25 7.26
C THR A 195 -1.19 1.08 7.23
N ALA A 196 -0.82 1.50 6.02
CA ALA A 196 -0.20 2.80 5.76
C ALA A 196 -1.25 3.79 5.25
N ARG A 197 -1.87 4.55 6.15
CA ARG A 197 -2.91 5.52 5.76
C ARG A 197 -2.31 6.63 4.91
N GLN A 198 -2.94 7.00 3.80
CA GLN A 198 -2.58 8.18 3.00
C GLN A 198 -3.49 9.37 3.33
N SER A 199 -3.14 10.56 2.85
CA SER A 199 -4.00 11.74 3.04
C SER A 199 -5.36 11.51 2.38
N PHE A 200 -6.43 11.71 3.15
CA PHE A 200 -7.80 11.56 2.65
C PHE A 200 -8.13 12.61 1.59
N GLU A 201 -7.93 13.89 1.93
CA GLU A 201 -8.14 15.00 1.01
C GLU A 201 -7.22 14.91 -0.21
N GLY A 202 -6.00 14.40 -0.02
CA GLY A 202 -5.08 14.12 -1.11
C GLY A 202 -5.63 13.07 -2.06
N THR A 203 -6.07 11.90 -1.56
CA THR A 203 -6.59 10.78 -2.37
C THR A 203 -7.75 11.18 -3.27
N ARG A 204 -8.67 12.00 -2.76
CA ARG A 204 -9.85 12.45 -3.51
C ARG A 204 -9.50 13.49 -4.58
N ARG A 205 -8.33 14.13 -4.48
CA ARG A 205 -7.88 15.21 -5.36
C ARG A 205 -6.73 14.83 -6.29
N GLN A 206 -6.41 13.54 -6.39
CA GLN A 206 -5.37 13.10 -7.31
C GLN A 206 -5.89 13.14 -8.75
N ALA A 207 -5.20 13.88 -9.60
CA ALA A 207 -5.46 13.99 -11.03
C ALA A 207 -4.14 13.86 -11.79
N GLY A 208 -4.22 13.62 -13.10
CA GLY A 208 -3.05 13.39 -13.94
C GLY A 208 -2.72 11.93 -14.11
N ILE A 209 -1.43 11.64 -14.30
CA ILE A 209 -1.01 10.41 -14.97
C ILE A 209 -0.83 9.23 -14.02
N THR A 210 0.02 9.40 -13.01
CA THR A 210 0.36 8.36 -12.06
C THR A 210 0.18 8.88 -10.64
N GLU A 211 0.12 7.97 -9.66
CA GLU A 211 -0.05 8.23 -8.23
C GLU A 211 0.46 9.61 -7.77
N GLY A 212 -0.32 10.33 -6.96
CA GLY A 212 0.04 11.68 -6.52
C GLY A 212 0.77 11.74 -5.17
N PHE A 213 1.06 12.95 -4.72
CA PHE A 213 1.84 13.26 -3.51
C PHE A 213 1.42 12.47 -2.26
N ALA A 214 0.11 12.27 -2.04
CA ALA A 214 -0.43 11.56 -0.88
C ALA A 214 0.05 10.09 -0.81
N VAL A 215 0.25 9.48 -1.98
CA VAL A 215 0.70 8.10 -2.11
C VAL A 215 2.22 8.02 -1.89
N TRP A 216 3.00 8.84 -2.60
CA TRP A 216 4.47 8.82 -2.48
C TRP A 216 4.95 9.10 -1.07
N TYR A 217 4.33 10.09 -0.41
CA TYR A 217 4.68 10.41 0.97
C TYR A 217 4.37 9.26 1.94
N SER A 218 3.31 8.50 1.66
CA SER A 218 2.99 7.30 2.42
C SER A 218 4.10 6.26 2.28
N TYR A 219 4.57 6.00 1.07
CA TYR A 219 5.70 5.08 0.89
C TYR A 219 7.02 5.59 1.45
N ALA A 220 7.25 6.89 1.52
CA ALA A 220 8.43 7.45 2.18
C ALA A 220 8.39 7.27 3.70
N ARG A 221 7.26 7.61 4.36
CA ARG A 221 7.16 7.59 5.82
C ARG A 221 7.12 6.18 6.41
N TYR A 222 6.42 5.26 5.75
CA TYR A 222 6.14 3.95 6.34
C TYR A 222 7.32 2.99 6.24
N ILE A 223 8.18 3.14 5.23
CA ILE A 223 9.43 2.36 5.17
C ILE A 223 10.37 2.75 6.32
N LYS A 224 10.43 4.04 6.69
CA LYS A 224 11.15 4.47 7.89
C LYS A 224 10.57 3.85 9.16
N MET A 225 9.24 3.86 9.31
CA MET A 225 8.57 3.19 10.44
C MET A 225 8.94 1.70 10.51
N MET A 226 9.00 1.03 9.36
CA MET A 226 9.37 -0.37 9.32
C MET A 226 10.77 -0.65 9.84
N CYS A 227 11.75 0.17 9.45
CA CYS A 227 13.10 0.10 10.01
C CYS A 227 13.08 0.26 11.54
N HIS A 228 12.29 1.20 12.08
CA HIS A 228 12.12 1.35 13.52
C HIS A 228 11.49 0.11 14.18
N MET A 229 10.52 -0.53 13.54
CA MET A 229 9.89 -1.73 14.08
C MET A 229 10.82 -2.95 14.09
N GLN A 230 11.70 -3.08 13.09
CA GLN A 230 12.74 -4.11 13.10
C GLN A 230 13.72 -3.90 14.25
N GLU A 231 14.18 -2.66 14.46
CA GLU A 231 15.02 -2.32 15.62
C GLU A 231 14.31 -2.55 16.96
N PHE A 232 13.04 -2.19 17.06
CA PHE A 232 12.26 -2.34 18.29
C PHE A 232 12.10 -3.81 18.68
N ILE A 233 11.65 -4.65 17.74
CA ILE A 233 11.47 -6.10 18.00
C ILE A 233 12.82 -6.79 18.24
N ARG A 234 13.88 -6.37 17.54
CA ARG A 234 15.25 -6.80 17.82
C ARG A 234 15.69 -6.42 19.23
N GLY A 235 15.39 -5.20 19.68
CA GLY A 235 15.66 -4.73 21.04
C GLY A 235 14.86 -5.46 22.13
N LEU A 236 13.73 -6.09 21.78
CA LEU A 236 13.01 -7.02 22.66
C LEU A 236 13.66 -8.41 22.72
N GLY A 237 14.62 -8.69 21.83
CA GLY A 237 15.36 -9.95 21.76
C GLY A 237 14.78 -10.97 20.78
N TYR A 238 14.04 -10.52 19.76
CA TYR A 238 13.40 -11.36 18.74
C TYR A 238 13.87 -11.00 17.33
N ASP A 239 13.79 -11.94 16.39
CA ASP A 239 14.04 -11.69 14.97
C ASP A 239 12.84 -10.94 14.36
N CYS A 240 13.09 -10.01 13.43
CA CYS A 240 12.04 -9.27 12.73
C CYS A 240 12.42 -9.04 11.26
N LEU A 241 11.82 -9.84 10.39
CA LEU A 241 12.15 -9.95 8.98
C LEU A 241 11.17 -9.17 8.14
N ASN A 242 11.67 -8.24 7.32
CA ASN A 242 10.84 -7.46 6.43
C ASN A 242 10.46 -8.28 5.18
N MET A 243 9.17 -8.50 4.97
CA MET A 243 8.61 -9.24 3.83
C MET A 243 7.89 -8.33 2.83
N SER A 244 8.07 -7.01 2.91
CA SER A 244 7.43 -6.06 2.00
C SER A 244 7.95 -6.24 0.58
N GLY A 245 7.04 -6.36 -0.38
CA GLY A 245 7.37 -6.74 -1.77
C GLY A 245 7.66 -8.24 -1.96
N LEU A 246 7.78 -9.02 -0.88
CA LEU A 246 8.01 -10.48 -0.87
C LEU A 246 6.75 -11.28 -0.51
N CYS A 247 5.59 -10.61 -0.38
CA CYS A 247 4.31 -11.22 -0.07
C CYS A 247 3.14 -10.56 -0.82
N PHE A 248 2.03 -11.28 -0.91
CA PHE A 248 0.75 -10.75 -1.39
C PHE A 248 0.04 -9.99 -0.26
N SER A 249 0.08 -8.66 -0.32
CA SER A 249 -0.39 -7.81 0.78
C SER A 249 -1.91 -7.90 1.01
N ASN A 250 -2.72 -7.88 -0.05
CA ASN A 250 -4.19 -7.88 0.09
C ASN A 250 -4.76 -9.11 0.80
N PRO A 251 -4.40 -10.36 0.45
CA PRO A 251 -4.89 -11.53 1.19
C PRO A 251 -4.40 -11.53 2.64
N LEU A 252 -3.16 -11.09 2.89
CA LEU A 252 -2.66 -10.93 4.26
C LEU A 252 -3.50 -9.92 5.05
N SER A 253 -3.91 -8.81 4.45
CA SER A 253 -4.84 -7.87 5.10
C SER A 253 -6.19 -8.49 5.44
N ALA A 254 -6.74 -9.31 4.55
CA ALA A 254 -8.02 -9.95 4.76
C ALA A 254 -7.97 -10.94 5.94
N ILE A 255 -6.98 -11.84 5.95
CA ILE A 255 -6.88 -12.86 7.00
C ILE A 255 -6.48 -12.26 8.36
N THR A 256 -5.73 -11.15 8.37
CA THR A 256 -5.32 -10.46 9.60
C THR A 256 -6.34 -9.42 10.08
N GLY A 257 -7.51 -9.32 9.43
CA GLY A 257 -8.59 -8.44 9.89
C GLY A 257 -8.35 -6.95 9.66
N LEU A 258 -7.47 -6.59 8.72
CA LEU A 258 -7.24 -5.20 8.33
C LEU A 258 -8.23 -4.69 7.28
N GLY A 259 -8.98 -5.57 6.62
CA GLY A 259 -9.98 -5.12 5.65
C GLY A 259 -10.60 -6.26 4.85
N GLU A 260 -11.46 -5.89 3.89
CA GLU A 260 -12.13 -6.82 2.99
C GLU A 260 -11.74 -6.63 1.53
N HIS A 261 -11.84 -7.70 0.75
CA HIS A 261 -11.70 -7.65 -0.70
C HIS A 261 -12.78 -6.78 -1.32
N GLY A 262 -12.38 -5.81 -2.16
CA GLY A 262 -13.28 -4.89 -2.85
C GLY A 262 -13.37 -5.15 -4.35
N ARG A 263 -14.31 -4.47 -5.02
CA ARG A 263 -14.49 -4.57 -6.48
C ARG A 263 -13.25 -4.19 -7.28
N MET A 264 -12.49 -3.19 -6.83
CA MET A 264 -11.25 -2.76 -7.49
C MET A 264 -10.08 -3.75 -7.36
N SER A 265 -10.28 -4.88 -6.68
CA SER A 265 -9.30 -5.95 -6.38
C SER A 265 -8.15 -5.53 -5.45
N SER A 266 -7.53 -4.38 -5.72
CA SER A 266 -6.49 -3.78 -4.90
C SER A 266 -6.64 -2.27 -4.90
N PRO A 267 -6.58 -1.59 -3.73
CA PRO A 267 -6.30 -2.14 -2.40
C PRO A 267 -7.50 -2.85 -1.72
N THR A 268 -7.22 -3.59 -0.64
CA THR A 268 -8.21 -4.03 0.35
C THR A 268 -8.92 -2.84 1.00
N ILE A 269 -10.24 -2.93 1.20
CA ILE A 269 -11.06 -1.87 1.82
C ILE A 269 -10.94 -1.98 3.35
N HIS A 270 -10.44 -0.93 4.00
CA HIS A 270 -10.34 -0.86 5.45
C HIS A 270 -11.59 -0.22 6.07
N PRO A 271 -12.10 -0.73 7.21
CA PRO A 271 -13.35 -0.27 7.80
C PRO A 271 -13.35 1.23 8.15
N LYS A 272 -12.20 1.78 8.56
CA LYS A 272 -12.08 3.21 8.95
C LYS A 272 -11.71 4.16 7.82
N ASN A 273 -11.05 3.68 6.75
CA ASN A 273 -10.45 4.58 5.75
C ASN A 273 -10.84 4.24 4.31
N GLY A 274 -11.70 3.25 4.12
CA GLY A 274 -11.98 2.70 2.80
C GLY A 274 -10.70 2.28 2.09
N THR A 275 -10.48 2.86 0.93
CA THR A 275 -9.34 2.57 0.05
C THR A 275 -8.24 3.63 0.16
N THR A 276 -8.36 4.55 1.12
CA THR A 276 -7.37 5.60 1.46
C THR A 276 -6.27 5.01 2.35
N ASN A 277 -5.69 3.91 1.89
CA ASN A 277 -4.67 3.16 2.59
C ASN A 277 -3.75 2.48 1.58
N ARG A 278 -2.50 2.34 1.99
CA ARG A 278 -1.41 1.74 1.24
C ARG A 278 -0.78 0.65 2.09
N ALA A 279 0.12 -0.11 1.47
CA ALA A 279 0.83 -1.17 2.17
C ALA A 279 -0.10 -2.12 2.93
N ASN A 280 -1.35 -2.29 2.46
CA ASN A 280 -2.37 -3.09 3.14
C ASN A 280 -1.88 -4.52 3.19
N GLY A 281 -1.23 -4.91 4.29
CA GLY A 281 -0.65 -6.24 4.45
C GLY A 281 0.81 -6.34 4.00
N TRP A 282 1.57 -5.24 3.99
CA TRP A 282 3.01 -5.35 4.17
C TRP A 282 3.28 -6.07 5.47
N ALA A 283 4.20 -7.03 5.43
CA ALA A 283 4.35 -8.01 6.48
C ALA A 283 5.75 -8.02 7.07
N PHE A 284 5.80 -8.26 8.38
CA PHE A 284 6.97 -8.78 9.05
C PHE A 284 6.77 -10.23 9.42
N LEU A 285 7.87 -10.98 9.47
CA LEU A 285 7.93 -12.28 10.14
C LEU A 285 8.80 -12.18 11.38
N THR A 286 8.33 -12.74 12.49
CA THR A 286 9.04 -12.74 13.76
C THR A 286 8.90 -14.07 14.48
N ASP A 287 9.87 -14.37 15.34
CA ASP A 287 9.80 -15.47 16.32
C ASP A 287 9.21 -15.03 17.68
N MET A 288 8.77 -13.77 17.80
CA MET A 288 8.03 -13.26 18.94
C MET A 288 6.61 -13.84 18.97
N PRO A 289 6.21 -14.58 20.02
CA PRO A 289 4.86 -15.10 20.13
C PRO A 289 3.84 -13.97 20.22
N ILE A 290 2.92 -13.88 19.26
CA ILE A 290 1.93 -12.81 19.17
C ILE A 290 0.56 -13.41 18.88
N ALA A 291 -0.47 -12.92 19.59
CA ALA A 291 -1.84 -13.36 19.40
C ALA A 291 -2.35 -12.98 18.00
N PRO A 292 -2.91 -13.94 17.22
CA PRO A 292 -3.54 -13.64 15.94
C PRO A 292 -4.76 -12.72 16.09
N THR A 293 -4.93 -11.80 15.13
CA THR A 293 -6.17 -11.07 14.94
C THR A 293 -7.11 -11.88 14.04
N LYS A 294 -8.42 -11.60 14.13
CA LYS A 294 -9.44 -12.32 13.35
C LYS A 294 -9.76 -11.58 12.06
N PRO A 295 -10.06 -12.29 10.96
CA PRO A 295 -10.71 -11.68 9.80
C PRO A 295 -11.98 -10.93 10.21
N ILE A 296 -12.35 -9.92 9.44
CA ILE A 296 -13.51 -9.07 9.70
C ILE A 296 -14.54 -9.19 8.59
N ASP A 297 -15.80 -8.96 8.94
CA ASP A 297 -16.91 -8.69 8.01
C ASP A 297 -17.63 -7.43 8.48
N PHE A 298 -17.37 -6.33 7.78
CA PHE A 298 -18.04 -5.05 7.87
C PHE A 298 -18.89 -4.76 6.61
N GLY A 299 -19.15 -5.76 5.77
CA GLY A 299 -20.10 -5.70 4.66
C GLY A 299 -19.60 -4.99 3.40
N ALA A 300 -18.31 -4.67 3.29
CA ALA A 300 -17.77 -4.02 2.08
C ALA A 300 -17.82 -4.92 0.85
N TYR A 301 -17.55 -6.22 1.00
CA TYR A 301 -17.69 -7.21 -0.06
C TYR A 301 -19.14 -7.24 -0.56
N LYS A 302 -20.11 -7.29 0.36
CA LYS A 302 -21.53 -7.34 0.02
C LYS A 302 -22.01 -6.04 -0.66
N PHE A 303 -21.53 -4.89 -0.21
CA PHE A 303 -21.80 -3.61 -0.86
C PHE A 303 -21.20 -3.54 -2.27
N CYS A 304 -20.01 -4.10 -2.46
CA CYS A 304 -19.35 -4.14 -3.76
C CYS A 304 -20.17 -4.90 -4.82
N GLU A 305 -21.00 -5.89 -4.44
CA GLU A 305 -21.87 -6.61 -5.38
C GLU A 305 -22.83 -5.69 -6.14
N THR A 306 -23.34 -4.64 -5.49
CA THR A 306 -24.29 -3.68 -6.10
C THR A 306 -23.66 -2.36 -6.50
N CYS A 307 -22.57 -1.93 -5.84
CA CYS A 307 -22.02 -0.59 -6.00
C CYS A 307 -21.48 -0.30 -7.40
N GLY A 308 -20.41 -0.96 -7.83
CA GLY A 308 -19.87 -0.81 -9.19
C GLY A 308 -19.11 0.49 -9.52
N ILE A 309 -19.16 1.52 -8.67
CA ILE A 309 -18.69 2.89 -9.00
C ILE A 309 -17.24 2.91 -9.50
N CYS A 310 -16.32 2.25 -8.79
CA CYS A 310 -14.91 2.21 -9.21
C CYS A 310 -14.70 1.60 -10.60
N ALA A 311 -15.53 0.62 -10.98
CA ALA A 311 -15.46 -0.02 -12.29
C ALA A 311 -16.08 0.83 -13.40
N ASP A 312 -17.01 1.72 -13.07
CA ASP A 312 -17.58 2.67 -14.02
C ASP A 312 -16.68 3.90 -14.21
N SER A 313 -16.00 4.35 -13.15
CA SER A 313 -15.08 5.48 -13.20
C SER A 313 -13.71 5.12 -13.79
N CYS A 314 -13.36 3.84 -13.92
CA CYS A 314 -12.05 3.44 -14.42
C CYS A 314 -11.85 3.88 -15.89
N PRO A 315 -10.88 4.77 -16.19
CA PRO A 315 -10.69 5.30 -17.55
C PRO A 315 -10.32 4.21 -18.58
N PHE A 316 -9.75 3.10 -18.11
CA PHE A 316 -9.28 1.99 -18.93
C PHE A 316 -10.27 0.81 -19.01
N GLY A 317 -11.37 0.84 -18.24
CA GLY A 317 -12.35 -0.24 -18.25
C GLY A 317 -11.81 -1.61 -17.80
N ILE A 318 -10.74 -1.62 -16.99
CA ILE A 318 -9.99 -2.83 -16.61
C ILE A 318 -10.47 -3.51 -15.32
N ILE A 319 -11.38 -2.88 -14.58
CA ILE A 319 -11.95 -3.43 -13.34
C ILE A 319 -13.20 -4.24 -13.67
N GLN A 320 -13.27 -5.47 -13.17
CA GLN A 320 -14.38 -6.39 -13.41
C GLN A 320 -15.74 -5.80 -12.99
N LYS A 321 -16.67 -5.79 -13.95
CA LYS A 321 -18.10 -5.53 -13.73
C LYS A 321 -18.85 -6.84 -13.44
N GLY A 322 -20.03 -6.72 -12.81
CA GLY A 322 -20.87 -7.89 -12.50
C GLY A 322 -20.43 -8.67 -11.23
N PRO A 323 -20.82 -9.96 -11.12
CA PRO A 323 -20.59 -10.77 -9.93
C PRO A 323 -19.12 -11.16 -9.76
N SER A 324 -18.71 -11.46 -8.52
CA SER A 324 -17.38 -12.01 -8.23
C SER A 324 -17.21 -13.42 -8.78
N THR A 325 -15.97 -13.83 -9.08
CA THR A 325 -15.67 -15.14 -9.69
C THR A 325 -14.53 -15.85 -8.95
N TRP A 326 -14.49 -17.18 -9.08
CA TRP A 326 -13.33 -18.00 -8.72
C TRP A 326 -12.28 -18.03 -9.84
N GLU A 327 -12.69 -17.75 -11.07
CA GLU A 327 -11.82 -17.86 -12.24
C GLU A 327 -10.82 -16.70 -12.30
N ASN A 328 -9.74 -16.92 -13.05
CA ASN A 328 -8.91 -15.83 -13.56
C ASN A 328 -9.25 -15.66 -15.04
N PRO A 329 -10.13 -14.72 -15.42
CA PRO A 329 -10.47 -14.53 -16.82
C PRO A 329 -9.21 -14.11 -17.59
N ASP A 330 -9.04 -14.57 -18.84
CA ASP A 330 -7.87 -14.25 -19.67
C ASP A 330 -7.64 -12.74 -19.84
N ALA A 331 -8.71 -11.94 -19.70
CA ALA A 331 -8.66 -10.48 -19.71
C ALA A 331 -7.96 -9.87 -18.48
N ALA A 332 -7.79 -10.60 -17.39
CA ALA A 332 -6.94 -10.25 -16.26
C ALA A 332 -5.52 -10.79 -16.53
N GLY A 333 -4.87 -10.23 -17.56
CA GLY A 333 -3.53 -10.62 -18.00
C GLY A 333 -2.52 -10.59 -16.84
N ASN A 334 -1.53 -11.49 -16.89
CA ASN A 334 -0.48 -11.78 -15.89
C ASN A 334 -0.18 -10.65 -14.89
N GLY A 335 -0.98 -10.53 -13.82
CA GLY A 335 -0.81 -9.48 -12.82
C GLY A 335 -1.51 -9.84 -11.51
N LEU A 336 -0.71 -10.29 -10.54
CA LEU A 336 -1.10 -11.00 -9.31
C LEU A 336 -1.72 -12.37 -9.65
N ALA A 337 -1.43 -13.41 -8.87
CA ALA A 337 -2.03 -14.74 -9.02
C ALA A 337 -3.53 -14.71 -8.67
N GLN A 338 -4.30 -14.00 -9.47
CA GLN A 338 -5.75 -13.91 -9.45
C GLN A 338 -6.31 -15.28 -9.85
N GLY A 339 -7.42 -15.73 -9.26
CA GLY A 339 -8.03 -17.04 -9.56
C GLY A 339 -7.81 -18.16 -8.54
N GLN A 340 -7.19 -17.87 -7.38
CA GLN A 340 -7.06 -18.84 -6.27
C GLN A 340 -8.05 -18.58 -5.12
N PHE A 341 -8.87 -17.53 -5.26
CA PHE A 341 -9.88 -17.12 -4.29
C PHE A 341 -11.07 -16.47 -5.00
N ARG A 342 -12.27 -16.49 -4.40
CA ARG A 342 -13.43 -15.82 -4.96
C ARG A 342 -13.34 -14.30 -4.80
N GLY A 343 -13.35 -13.55 -5.90
CA GLY A 343 -13.31 -12.09 -5.84
C GLY A 343 -13.49 -11.42 -7.21
N TRP A 344 -13.48 -10.10 -7.21
CA TRP A 344 -13.35 -9.30 -8.43
C TRP A 344 -11.90 -9.20 -8.88
N ARG A 345 -11.71 -9.05 -10.19
CA ARG A 345 -10.41 -8.96 -10.87
C ARG A 345 -10.18 -7.58 -11.46
N THR A 346 -8.91 -7.23 -11.57
CA THR A 346 -8.43 -6.04 -12.28
C THR A 346 -7.26 -6.47 -13.14
N ASP A 347 -7.27 -6.09 -14.42
CA ASP A 347 -6.13 -6.29 -15.32
C ASP A 347 -4.98 -5.36 -14.89
N ASN A 348 -4.11 -5.87 -14.01
CA ASN A 348 -3.02 -5.07 -13.46
C ASN A 348 -1.91 -4.80 -14.49
N VAL A 349 -1.83 -5.58 -15.56
CA VAL A 349 -0.83 -5.34 -16.63
C VAL A 349 -1.15 -4.07 -17.39
N LYS A 350 -2.44 -3.76 -17.55
CA LYS A 350 -2.93 -2.55 -18.22
C LYS A 350 -3.30 -1.44 -17.24
N CYS A 351 -2.98 -1.59 -15.96
CA CYS A 351 -3.27 -0.60 -14.94
C CYS A 351 -2.06 0.34 -14.81
N PRO A 352 -2.15 1.61 -15.22
CA PRO A 352 -1.06 2.58 -15.00
C PRO A 352 -1.01 3.10 -13.57
N HIS A 353 -1.65 2.41 -12.61
CA HIS A 353 -1.75 2.84 -11.21
C HIS A 353 -2.39 4.23 -11.04
N CYS A 354 -3.33 4.61 -11.92
CA CYS A 354 -4.07 5.85 -11.77
C CYS A 354 -4.95 5.83 -10.50
N PRO A 355 -5.13 6.97 -9.81
CA PRO A 355 -5.79 7.02 -8.50
C PRO A 355 -7.31 7.12 -8.54
N THR A 356 -7.93 7.08 -9.73
CA THR A 356 -9.37 7.31 -9.92
C THR A 356 -10.23 6.35 -9.10
N CYS A 357 -9.93 5.06 -9.14
CA CYS A 357 -10.71 4.04 -8.44
C CYS A 357 -10.65 4.21 -6.91
N GLN A 358 -9.49 4.59 -6.38
CA GLN A 358 -9.35 4.90 -4.96
C GLN A 358 -10.18 6.14 -4.63
N GLY A 359 -9.99 7.27 -5.33
CA GLY A 359 -10.65 8.54 -5.02
C GLY A 359 -12.17 8.52 -5.08
N THR A 360 -12.76 7.65 -5.91
CA THR A 360 -14.23 7.53 -6.08
C THR A 360 -14.90 6.52 -5.12
N CYS A 361 -14.11 5.80 -4.31
CA CYS A 361 -14.66 4.75 -3.46
C CYS A 361 -15.58 5.34 -2.36
N PRO A 362 -16.83 4.88 -2.20
CA PRO A 362 -17.75 5.43 -1.21
C PRO A 362 -17.34 5.13 0.24
N PHE A 363 -16.50 4.12 0.43
CA PHE A 363 -15.92 3.80 1.74
C PHE A 363 -14.85 4.81 2.18
N ASN A 364 -14.40 5.69 1.28
CA ASN A 364 -13.64 6.87 1.68
C ASN A 364 -14.60 7.91 2.28
N SER A 365 -14.95 7.75 3.54
CA SER A 365 -15.65 8.79 4.30
C SER A 365 -14.90 9.09 5.59
N THR A 366 -14.72 10.38 5.86
CA THR A 366 -14.35 10.89 7.18
C THR A 366 -15.58 10.82 8.10
N SER A 367 -15.36 10.62 9.40
CA SER A 367 -16.43 10.56 10.42
C SER A 367 -17.06 11.94 10.73
N GLU A 368 -16.91 12.92 9.83
CA GLU A 368 -17.39 14.30 10.01
C GLU A 368 -18.91 14.41 10.14
N SER A 369 -19.66 13.35 9.80
CA SER A 369 -21.12 13.29 9.97
C SER A 369 -21.57 11.92 10.45
N PHE A 370 -22.42 11.89 11.49
CA PHE A 370 -23.07 10.67 12.00
C PHE A 370 -23.86 9.92 10.91
N ILE A 371 -24.23 10.61 9.82
CA ILE A 371 -24.91 10.02 8.67
C ILE A 371 -24.00 8.99 7.99
N HIS A 372 -22.69 9.24 7.88
CA HIS A 372 -21.77 8.27 7.28
C HIS A 372 -21.65 7.01 8.13
N ASP A 373 -21.68 7.12 9.46
CA ASP A 373 -21.67 5.97 10.36
C ASP A 373 -22.99 5.19 10.29
N MET A 374 -24.12 5.89 10.20
CA MET A 374 -25.43 5.27 9.99
C MET A 374 -25.50 4.56 8.63
N VAL A 375 -25.00 5.18 7.56
CA VAL A 375 -24.95 4.58 6.22
C VAL A 375 -24.05 3.34 6.24
N LYS A 376 -22.86 3.41 6.85
CA LYS A 376 -21.97 2.26 7.03
C LYS A 376 -22.67 1.14 7.81
N ALA A 377 -23.26 1.46 8.96
CA ALA A 377 -24.00 0.46 9.75
C ALA A 377 -25.16 -0.16 8.97
N THR A 378 -25.86 0.64 8.15
CA THR A 378 -26.98 0.16 7.33
C THR A 378 -26.49 -0.71 6.18
N THR A 379 -25.41 -0.33 5.48
CA THR A 379 -24.86 -1.13 4.36
C THR A 379 -24.25 -2.44 4.84
N THR A 380 -23.69 -2.45 6.06
CA THR A 380 -23.21 -3.68 6.71
C THR A 380 -24.36 -4.60 7.12
N ASN A 381 -25.39 -4.08 7.78
CA ASN A 381 -26.41 -4.92 8.44
C ASN A 381 -27.66 -5.17 7.59
N LEU A 382 -27.96 -4.31 6.61
CA LEU A 382 -29.19 -4.35 5.79
C LEU A 382 -28.85 -4.27 4.28
N PRO A 383 -28.29 -5.34 3.69
CA PRO A 383 -27.82 -5.33 2.30
C PRO A 383 -28.87 -4.97 1.24
N MET A 384 -30.16 -5.10 1.56
CA MET A 384 -31.27 -4.70 0.68
C MET A 384 -31.25 -3.21 0.31
N PHE A 385 -30.60 -2.35 1.12
CA PHE A 385 -30.45 -0.92 0.83
C PHE A 385 -29.15 -0.57 0.11
N ASN A 386 -28.26 -1.54 -0.15
CA ASN A 386 -26.95 -1.25 -0.77
C ASN A 386 -27.09 -0.62 -2.16
N GLY A 387 -28.10 -1.03 -2.95
CA GLY A 387 -28.39 -0.41 -4.24
C GLY A 387 -28.86 1.04 -4.12
N PHE A 388 -29.67 1.35 -3.10
CA PHE A 388 -30.12 2.72 -2.81
C PHE A 388 -28.92 3.62 -2.48
N PHE A 389 -28.05 3.21 -1.55
CA PHE A 389 -26.88 4.01 -1.19
C PHE A 389 -25.85 4.13 -2.31
N ALA A 390 -25.69 3.08 -3.15
CA ALA A 390 -24.86 3.18 -4.34
C ALA A 390 -25.38 4.23 -5.33
N ASN A 391 -26.70 4.30 -5.55
CA ASN A 391 -27.31 5.32 -6.40
C ASN A 391 -27.25 6.72 -5.77
N MET A 392 -27.42 6.82 -4.46
CA MET A 392 -27.27 8.07 -3.71
C MET A 392 -25.86 8.64 -3.91
N GLU A 393 -24.82 7.82 -3.75
CA GLU A 393 -23.44 8.24 -3.96
C GLU A 393 -23.20 8.72 -5.40
N ARG A 394 -23.72 7.99 -6.40
CA ARG A 394 -23.63 8.40 -7.82
C ARG A 394 -24.31 9.73 -8.10
N PHE A 395 -25.36 10.07 -7.36
CA PHE A 395 -26.09 11.32 -7.52
C PHE A 395 -25.43 12.48 -6.76
N MET A 396 -24.92 12.23 -5.56
CA MET A 396 -24.34 13.26 -4.71
C MET A 396 -22.88 13.58 -5.06
N GLU A 397 -22.20 12.69 -5.80
CA GLU A 397 -20.83 12.86 -6.28
C GLU A 397 -19.85 13.23 -5.14
N TYR A 398 -20.04 12.64 -3.96
CA TYR A 398 -19.14 12.80 -2.82
C TYR A 398 -17.74 12.19 -3.05
N GLY A 399 -17.45 11.62 -4.21
CA GLY A 399 -16.16 11.03 -4.53
C GLY A 399 -15.05 12.07 -4.73
N ARG A 400 -14.50 12.10 -5.94
CA ARG A 400 -13.33 12.90 -6.29
C ARG A 400 -13.64 14.40 -6.24
N LYS A 401 -12.64 15.22 -5.94
CA LYS A 401 -12.74 16.68 -5.80
C LYS A 401 -11.71 17.37 -6.70
N PRO A 402 -11.95 18.62 -7.10
CA PRO A 402 -10.98 19.39 -7.88
C PRO A 402 -9.64 19.54 -7.15
N GLN A 403 -8.53 19.34 -7.87
CA GLN A 403 -7.20 19.33 -7.24
C GLN A 403 -6.77 20.70 -6.71
N TRP A 404 -7.19 21.80 -7.36
CA TRP A 404 -6.78 23.16 -6.97
C TRP A 404 -7.33 23.58 -5.61
N GLU A 405 -8.48 23.04 -5.18
CA GLU A 405 -9.07 23.30 -3.86
C GLU A 405 -8.25 22.72 -2.71
N PHE A 406 -7.28 21.83 -2.98
CA PHE A 406 -6.37 21.31 -1.94
C PHE A 406 -5.63 22.44 -1.20
N TRP A 407 -5.36 23.54 -1.91
CA TRP A 407 -4.62 24.69 -1.41
C TRP A 407 -5.46 25.64 -0.56
N ASP A 408 -6.78 25.54 -0.63
CA ASP A 408 -7.72 26.44 0.05
C ASP A 408 -8.20 25.89 1.39
N ILE A 409 -7.83 24.65 1.72
CA ILE A 409 -8.23 23.97 2.95
C ILE A 409 -7.07 23.88 3.95
N GLU A 410 -7.38 23.97 5.23
CA GLU A 410 -6.41 23.72 6.30
C GLU A 410 -6.10 22.22 6.38
N GLN A 411 -4.83 21.87 6.13
CA GLN A 411 -4.41 20.47 6.10
C GLN A 411 -4.05 19.98 7.51
N PRO A 412 -4.67 18.90 8.01
CA PRO A 412 -4.20 18.28 9.23
C PRO A 412 -2.82 17.64 9.00
N THR A 413 -2.08 17.43 10.10
CA THR A 413 -0.76 16.78 10.02
C THR A 413 -0.89 15.42 9.32
N TYR A 414 -0.09 15.22 8.27
CA TYR A 414 -0.13 14.03 7.41
C TYR A 414 -1.45 13.74 6.68
N GLY A 415 -2.38 14.70 6.64
CA GLY A 415 -3.73 14.51 6.10
C GLY A 415 -4.62 13.65 7.01
N PHE A 416 -4.31 13.58 8.30
CA PHE A 416 -5.07 12.82 9.31
C PHE A 416 -5.86 13.75 10.19
N ASP A 417 -7.15 13.90 9.90
CA ASP A 417 -8.03 14.59 10.82
C ASP A 417 -8.16 13.80 12.13
N THR A 418 -7.97 14.50 13.24
CA THR A 418 -8.04 13.98 14.61
C THR A 418 -9.22 14.56 15.40
N THR A 419 -9.99 15.45 14.78
CA THR A 419 -11.17 16.09 15.36
C THR A 419 -12.44 15.26 15.19
N ALA A 420 -12.41 14.25 14.32
CA ALA A 420 -13.52 13.39 13.93
C ALA A 420 -13.53 12.01 14.61
#